data_AF-A0A183S970-F1
#
_entry.id   AF-A0A183S970-F1
#
_cell.length_a   1.000
_cell.length_b   1.000
_cell.length_c   1.000
_cell.angle_alpha   90.00
_cell.angle_beta   90.00
_cell.angle_gamma   90.00
#
_symmetry.space_group_name_H-M   'P 1'
#
loop_
_entity.id
_entity.type
_entity.pdbx_description
1 polymer ?
#
loop_
_entity_poly.entity_id
_entity_poly.type
_entity_poly.pdbx_seq_one_letter_code
_entity_poly.pdbx_strand_id
1 'polypeptide(L)' 'LMSELTTLFQDMWCQRKVPQDFKDATIIHLYKRKGNRQLCDLHRGISLLNIAGKIFAHILLNRLNGT' A
#
# COMPACT_ATOMS: atom_id res chain seq x y z
N LEU A 1 10.87 -6.95 -16.01
CA LEU A 1 9.80 -6.31 -15.20
C LEU A 1 8.62 -7.23 -14.88
N MET A 2 7.76 -7.61 -15.84
CA MET A 2 6.59 -8.47 -15.53
C MET A 2 6.99 -9.88 -15.02
N SER A 3 8.01 -10.48 -15.64
CA SER A 3 8.57 -11.76 -15.20
C SER A 3 9.14 -11.68 -13.78
N GLU A 4 9.94 -10.65 -13.51
CA GLU A 4 10.57 -10.41 -12.20
C GLU A 4 9.54 -10.21 -11.09
N LEU A 5 8.49 -9.42 -11.33
CA LEU A 5 7.39 -9.24 -10.36
C LEU A 5 6.64 -10.54 -10.11
N THR A 6 6.41 -11.34 -11.16
CA THR A 6 5.75 -12.63 -11.03
C THR A 6 6.58 -13.59 -10.19
N THR A 7 7.89 -13.67 -10.44
CA THR A 7 8.81 -14.49 -9.64
C THR A 7 8.85 -14.02 -8.19
N LEU A 8 8.95 -12.71 -7.94
CA LEU A 8 8.92 -12.14 -6.59
C LEU A 8 7.63 -12.51 -5.84
N PHE A 9 6.48 -12.41 -6.51
CA PHE A 9 5.18 -12.71 -5.89
C PHE A 9 5.00 -14.21 -5.62
N GLN A 10 5.52 -15.08 -6.50
CA GLN A 10 5.55 -16.51 -6.29
C GLN A 10 6.43 -16.87 -5.09
N ASP A 11 7.60 -16.27 -4.97
CA ASP A 11 8.50 -16.50 -3.83
C ASP A 11 7.86 -16.08 -2.50
N MET A 12 7.24 -14.89 -2.45
CA MET A 12 6.52 -14.44 -1.26
C MET A 12 5.38 -15.39 -0.87
N TRP A 13 4.68 -15.94 -1.86
CA TRP A 13 3.62 -16.92 -1.65
C TRP A 13 4.17 -18.23 -1.09
N CYS A 14 5.19 -18.81 -1.73
CA CYS A 14 5.82 -20.06 -1.33
C CYS A 14 6.42 -19.97 0.08
N GLN A 15 7.10 -18.86 0.39
CA GLN A 15 7.73 -18.65 1.69
C GLN A 15 6.76 -18.16 2.77
N ARG A 16 5.54 -17.76 2.38
CA ARG A 16 4.55 -17.07 3.25
C ARG A 16 5.12 -15.85 3.99
N LYS A 17 6.08 -15.17 3.35
CA LYS A 17 6.73 -13.97 3.88
C LYS A 17 6.54 -12.84 2.90
N VAL A 18 6.03 -11.73 3.41
CA VAL A 18 5.87 -10.47 2.65
C VAL A 18 6.78 -9.43 3.30
N PRO A 19 7.61 -8.71 2.52
CA PRO A 19 8.45 -7.63 3.02
C PRO A 19 7.66 -6.60 3.82
N GLN A 20 8.29 -6.00 4.81
CA GLN A 20 7.61 -5.02 5.67
C GLN A 20 7.16 -3.78 4.88
N ASP A 21 7.96 -3.32 3.92
CA ASP A 21 7.66 -2.20 3.01
C ASP A 21 6.40 -2.42 2.15
N PHE A 22 5.91 -3.65 2.06
CA PHE A 22 4.67 -3.98 1.34
C PHE A 22 3.45 -3.91 2.26
N LYS A 23 3.66 -3.97 3.58
CA LYS A 23 2.62 -3.88 4.62
C LYS A 23 2.47 -2.46 5.13
N ASP A 24 3.57 -1.74 5.23
CA ASP A 24 3.60 -0.41 5.83
C ASP A 24 3.12 0.67 4.88
N ALA A 25 2.41 1.64 5.44
CA ALA A 25 1.99 2.85 4.75
C ALA A 25 2.78 4.04 5.28
N THR A 26 3.34 4.83 4.37
CA THR A 26 3.89 6.13 4.73
C THR A 26 2.74 7.13 4.84
N ILE A 27 2.42 7.56 6.05
CA ILE A 27 1.41 8.59 6.28
C ILE A 27 2.04 9.96 6.02
N ILE A 28 1.57 10.63 4.97
CA ILE A 28 1.91 12.02 4.70
C ILE A 28 0.78 12.91 5.22
N HIS A 29 1.14 13.86 6.08
CA HIS A 29 0.21 14.87 6.56
C HIS A 29 0.08 16.00 5.53
N LEU A 30 -1.11 16.14 4.92
CA LEU A 30 -1.44 17.28 4.08
C LEU A 30 -2.17 18.33 4.91
N TYR A 31 -1.59 19.52 4.95
CA TYR A 31 -2.20 20.68 5.57
C TYR A 31 -3.12 21.38 4.57
N LYS A 32 -4.41 21.50 4.90
CA LYS A 32 -5.34 22.28 4.08
C LYS A 32 -4.91 23.76 4.13
N ARG A 33 -4.48 24.32 3.00
CA ARG A 33 -4.07 25.74 2.87
C ARG A 33 -5.18 26.76 3.17
N LYS A 34 -6.45 26.33 3.32
CA LYS A 34 -7.62 27.21 3.48
C LYS A 34 -8.36 26.89 4.79
N GLY A 35 -8.39 27.85 5.72
CA GLY A 35 -9.03 27.73 7.03
C GLY A 35 -8.23 28.39 8.16
N ASN A 36 -8.86 28.60 9.31
CA ASN A 36 -8.28 29.28 10.46
C ASN A 36 -7.17 28.41 11.09
N ARG A 37 -5.91 28.90 11.16
CA ARG A 37 -4.74 28.10 11.58
C ARG A 37 -4.79 27.56 13.03
N GLN A 38 -5.77 28.01 13.82
CA GLN A 38 -5.99 27.58 15.20
C GLN A 38 -6.90 26.35 15.33
N LEU A 39 -7.55 25.91 14.25
CA LEU A 39 -8.41 24.71 14.25
C LEU A 39 -7.61 23.46 13.89
N CYS A 40 -7.57 22.48 14.80
CA CYS A 40 -6.88 21.19 14.66
C CYS A 40 -7.39 20.31 13.51
N ASP A 41 -8.54 20.63 12.90
CA ASP A 41 -9.20 19.84 11.84
C ASP A 41 -8.57 20.02 10.44
N LEU A 42 -7.46 20.75 10.33
CA LEU A 42 -6.81 21.07 9.04
C LEU A 42 -5.84 20.01 8.53
N HIS A 43 -5.63 18.92 9.27
CA HIS A 43 -4.74 17.83 8.85
C HIS A 43 -5.52 16.71 8.16
N ARG A 44 -5.15 16.38 6.92
CA ARG A 44 -5.61 15.16 6.25
C ARG A 44 -4.41 14.25 6.05
N GLY A 45 -4.38 13.11 6.74
CA GLY A 45 -3.41 12.06 6.44
C GLY A 45 -3.73 11.44 5.08
N ILE A 46 -2.71 11.27 4.24
CA ILE A 46 -2.76 10.39 3.08
C ILE A 46 -1.74 9.28 3.30
N SER A 47 -2.21 8.04 3.23
CA SER A 47 -1.37 6.85 3.30
C SER A 47 -0.85 6.52 1.90
N LEU A 48 0.47 6.62 1.71
CA LEU A 48 1.15 6.11 0.52
C LEU A 48 1.57 4.66 0.78
N LEU A 49 1.11 3.77 -0.11
CA LEU A 49 1.51 2.35 -0.12
C LEU A 49 2.41 2.07 -1.31
N ASN A 50 3.34 1.14 -1.15
CA ASN A 50 4.15 0.60 -2.23
C ASN A 50 3.27 0.09 -3.38
N ILE A 51 3.58 0.49 -4.61
CA ILE A 51 2.85 0.07 -5.82
C ILE A 51 2.89 -1.45 -6.00
N ALA A 52 4.03 -2.10 -5.77
CA ALA A 52 4.15 -3.56 -5.87
C ALA A 52 3.31 -4.27 -4.80
N GLY A 53 3.25 -3.71 -3.58
CA GLY A 53 2.39 -4.20 -2.50
C GLY A 53 0.90 -4.12 -2.85
N LYS A 54 0.46 -3.03 -3.48
CA LYS A 54 -0.94 -2.89 -3.96
C LYS A 54 -1.29 -3.94 -5.01
N ILE A 55 -0.40 -4.18 -5.98
CA ILE A 55 -0.62 -5.20 -7.01
C ILE A 55 -0.70 -6.59 -6.35
N PHE A 56 0.21 -6.91 -5.43
CA PHE A 56 0.21 -8.19 -4.72
C PHE A 56 -1.07 -8.40 -3.90
N ALA A 57 -1.53 -7.38 -3.16
CA ALA A 57 -2.78 -7.43 -2.41
C ALA A 57 -3.99 -7.66 -3.32
N HIS A 58 -4.01 -7.05 -4.50
CA HIS A 58 -5.08 -7.25 -5.48
C HIS A 58 -5.10 -8.68 -6.04
N ILE A 59 -3.92 -9.25 -6.37
CA ILE A 59 -3.80 -10.65 -6.80
C ILE A 59 -4.31 -11.60 -5.69
N LEU A 60 -3.94 -11.33 -4.44
CA LEU A 60 -4.38 -12.12 -3.30
C LEU A 60 -5.91 -12.06 -3.12
N LEU A 61 -6.48 -10.86 -3.22
CA LEU A 61 -7.92 -10.65 -3.14
C LEU A 61 -8.66 -11.42 -4.23
N ASN A 62 -8.19 -11.38 -5.47
CA ASN A 62 -8.82 -12.10 -6.59
C ASN A 62 -8.77 -13.62 -6.36
N ARG A 63 -7.66 -14.14 -5.84
CA ARG A 63 -7.54 -15.57 -5.47
C ARG A 63 -8.51 -15.99 -4.38
N LEU A 64 -8.73 -15.14 -3.37
CA LEU A 64 -9.69 -15.41 -2.30
C LEU A 64 -11.14 -15.36 -2.81
N ASN A 65 -11.41 -14.50 -3.79
CA ASN A 65 -12.74 -14.35 -4.38
C ASN A 65 -13.08 -15.44 -5.41
N GLY A 66 -12.15 -16.35 -5.72
CA GLY A 66 -12.41 -17.51 -6.57
C GLY A 66 -12.67 -17.19 -8.05
N THR A 67 -12.25 -16.02 -8.53
CA THR A 67 -12.32 -15.61 -9.94
C THR A 67 -10.96 -15.61 -10.60
#